data_AF-A0A9Q4KL91-F1
#
_entry.id   AF-A0A9Q4KL91-F1
#
_cell.length_a   1.000
_cell.length_b   1.000
_cell.length_c   1.000
_cell.angle_alpha   90.00
_cell.angle_beta   90.00
_cell.angle_gamma   90.00
#
_symmetry.space_group_name_H-M   'P 1'
#
loop_
_entity.id
_entity.type
_entity.pdbx_description
1 polymer ?
#
loop_
_entity_poly.entity_id
_entity_poly.type
_entity_poly.pdbx_seq_one_letter_code
_entity_poly.pdbx_strand_id
1 'polypeptide(L)'
;MNIKIAVAGQPNCGKSTVFSMLSGIRQHIANYPGVTVDKKSGFFSYEDLDIEMVDLPGTYSFSSYSLEEKVAKRAVIEENPDIIMNILDASNLKRNLYLTFQLLEIGKPVMVVLNMADIAQKRGIIIDKDKLSKMLGCPVVLASGTKKIGKDEILETIYNISHKNYKYSEFKLNYEELEPIINEVENAINGEYNASKRWLAIKALENDSVVFDIVRDKNEDFEGFVGLKIDEFQKEHNLNIESFLASFRYDSAQIVFSDTVKQTNEGKITLTEKIDKVVLNRWLSFPILLLIIIAIYELSIVKGYEITNYTWPLLASIKNFVIDITPAADITQTHLISDFALWIVNSMNALLNYLPIFFILFALIAILEDVGYMPRMAFILDRVFRKFGLHGQSTLPLVLGGAFVGGCAVPGLMSTKGIADERARLATIFTVPLMNCLSKVPFYTLLLGAFFPTKMGLMMFYISTITVFTALIFARLLTSTILKTRETAPFVMELPAYHLPTIKGVIGRACERVWGLY
;
A
#
# COMPACT_ATOMS: atom_id res chain seq x y z
N MET A 1 -7.27 -34.10 -5.09
CA MET A 1 -6.84 -33.79 -3.70
C MET A 1 -6.96 -32.29 -3.50
N ASN A 2 -7.59 -31.81 -2.42
CA ASN A 2 -7.72 -30.36 -2.20
C ASN A 2 -6.52 -29.85 -1.40
N ILE A 3 -5.88 -28.78 -1.86
CA ILE A 3 -4.67 -28.20 -1.27
C ILE A 3 -4.88 -26.71 -1.08
N LYS A 4 -4.63 -26.24 0.14
CA LYS A 4 -4.65 -24.82 0.45
C LYS A 4 -3.24 -24.23 0.46
N ILE A 5 -3.04 -23.18 -0.34
CA ILE A 5 -1.77 -22.46 -0.44
C ILE A 5 -1.96 -21.03 0.05
N ALA A 6 -1.16 -20.62 1.03
CA ALA A 6 -1.09 -19.22 1.44
C ALA A 6 0.03 -18.51 0.68
N VAL A 7 -0.30 -17.44 -0.03
CA VAL A 7 0.67 -16.64 -0.77
C VAL A 7 1.14 -15.48 0.11
N ALA A 8 2.41 -15.53 0.50
CA ALA A 8 3.08 -14.52 1.32
C ALA A 8 4.12 -13.76 0.49
N GLY A 9 4.47 -12.54 0.92
CA GLY A 9 5.55 -11.77 0.32
C GLY A 9 5.48 -10.29 0.69
N GLN A 10 6.60 -9.60 0.56
CA GLN A 10 6.67 -8.16 0.82
C GLN A 10 5.81 -7.37 -0.18
N PRO A 11 5.31 -6.18 0.19
CA PRO A 11 4.71 -5.27 -0.78
C PRO A 11 5.61 -5.05 -2.00
N ASN A 12 5.00 -4.94 -3.18
CA ASN A 12 5.70 -4.71 -4.45
C ASN A 12 6.64 -5.84 -4.94
N CYS A 13 6.71 -7.01 -4.31
CA CYS A 13 7.46 -8.16 -4.84
C CYS A 13 6.81 -8.82 -6.10
N GLY A 14 5.66 -8.30 -6.53
CA GLY A 14 4.86 -8.84 -7.64
C GLY A 14 3.95 -10.00 -7.24
N LYS A 15 3.61 -10.12 -5.95
CA LYS A 15 2.66 -11.09 -5.39
C LYS A 15 1.37 -11.20 -6.22
N SER A 16 0.66 -10.08 -6.44
CA SER A 16 -0.58 -10.09 -7.21
C SER A 16 -0.38 -10.46 -8.68
N THR A 17 0.79 -10.21 -9.26
CA THR A 17 1.14 -10.59 -10.63
C THR A 17 1.32 -12.10 -10.76
N VAL A 18 2.06 -12.73 -9.83
CA VAL A 18 2.23 -14.19 -9.78
C VAL A 18 0.91 -14.87 -9.43
N PHE A 19 0.15 -14.33 -8.48
CA PHE A 19 -1.18 -14.81 -8.14
C PHE A 19 -2.10 -14.86 -9.36
N SER A 20 -2.12 -13.78 -10.16
CA SER A 20 -2.93 -13.71 -11.38
C SER A 20 -2.40 -14.62 -12.49
N MET A 21 -1.08 -14.81 -12.58
CA MET A 21 -0.45 -15.74 -13.53
C MET A 21 -0.89 -17.19 -13.27
N LEU A 22 -1.00 -17.59 -12.00
CA LEU A 22 -1.41 -18.92 -11.57
C LEU A 22 -2.94 -19.12 -11.62
N SER A 23 -3.70 -18.25 -10.95
CA SER A 23 -5.17 -18.39 -10.79
C SER A 23 -5.98 -18.05 -12.05
N GLY A 24 -5.43 -17.27 -12.99
CA GLY A 24 -6.17 -16.80 -14.15
C GLY A 24 -7.30 -15.84 -13.76
N ILE A 25 -8.51 -16.05 -14.30
CA ILE A 25 -9.65 -15.11 -14.22
C ILE A 25 -10.53 -15.35 -12.97
N ARG A 26 -10.44 -16.51 -12.31
CA ARG A 26 -11.33 -16.88 -11.19
C ARG A 26 -10.78 -16.40 -9.85
N GLN A 27 -10.95 -15.11 -9.59
CA GLN A 27 -10.61 -14.48 -8.31
C GLN A 27 -11.88 -14.09 -7.56
N HIS A 28 -11.93 -14.38 -6.27
CA HIS A 28 -12.96 -13.89 -5.36
C HIS A 28 -12.32 -12.91 -4.38
N ILE A 29 -12.91 -11.71 -4.25
CA ILE A 29 -12.46 -10.68 -3.33
C ILE A 29 -13.49 -10.57 -2.20
N ALA A 30 -13.06 -10.85 -0.97
CA ALA A 30 -13.84 -10.69 0.25
C ALA A 30 -13.06 -9.81 1.24
N ASN A 31 -13.62 -9.51 2.40
CA ASN A 31 -12.88 -8.91 3.52
C ASN A 31 -12.57 -10.00 4.55
N TYR A 32 -11.43 -9.89 5.23
CA TYR A 32 -11.18 -10.71 6.43
C TYR A 32 -12.22 -10.36 7.53
N PRO A 33 -12.67 -11.34 8.34
CA PRO A 33 -13.68 -11.10 9.37
C PRO A 33 -13.29 -9.95 10.32
N GLY A 34 -14.17 -8.97 10.48
CA GLY A 34 -14.01 -7.87 11.44
C GLY A 34 -12.96 -6.81 11.08
N VAL A 35 -12.37 -6.84 9.88
CA VAL A 35 -11.36 -5.88 9.43
C VAL A 35 -11.61 -5.43 7.98
N THR A 36 -11.14 -4.23 7.63
CA THR A 36 -11.24 -3.66 6.28
C THR A 36 -10.09 -4.10 5.36
N VAL A 37 -9.54 -5.30 5.57
CA VAL A 37 -8.42 -5.82 4.79
C VAL A 37 -8.97 -6.81 3.77
N ASP A 38 -8.69 -6.57 2.49
CA ASP A 38 -9.15 -7.42 1.39
C ASP A 38 -8.49 -8.80 1.48
N LYS A 39 -9.30 -9.85 1.44
CA LYS A 39 -8.94 -11.26 1.25
C LYS A 39 -9.18 -11.63 -0.21
N LYS A 40 -8.12 -11.96 -0.96
CA LYS A 40 -8.25 -12.47 -2.33
C LYS A 40 -8.04 -13.98 -2.32
N SER A 41 -9.00 -14.73 -2.84
CA SER A 41 -8.88 -16.17 -3.04
C SER A 41 -9.03 -16.54 -4.51
N GLY A 42 -8.32 -17.59 -4.93
CA GLY A 42 -8.32 -18.08 -6.29
C GLY A 42 -8.37 -19.60 -6.30
N PHE A 43 -9.18 -20.15 -7.19
CA PHE A 43 -9.41 -21.60 -7.31
C PHE A 43 -9.04 -22.06 -8.71
N PHE A 44 -8.16 -23.05 -8.80
CA PHE A 44 -7.77 -23.68 -10.06
C PHE A 44 -7.36 -25.13 -9.80
N SER A 45 -7.44 -25.95 -10.85
CA SER A 45 -7.01 -27.35 -10.79
C SER A 45 -5.75 -27.54 -11.62
N TYR A 46 -4.85 -28.40 -11.16
CA TYR A 46 -3.64 -28.81 -11.86
C TYR A 46 -3.46 -30.32 -11.67
N GLU A 47 -3.45 -31.07 -12.76
CA GLU A 47 -3.49 -32.55 -12.75
C GLU A 47 -4.66 -33.07 -11.89
N ASP A 48 -4.39 -33.80 -10.81
CA ASP A 48 -5.37 -34.33 -9.86
C ASP A 48 -5.52 -33.48 -8.58
N LEU A 49 -4.91 -32.29 -8.56
CA LEU A 49 -4.95 -31.33 -7.46
C LEU A 49 -5.99 -30.24 -7.72
N ASP A 50 -6.87 -30.03 -6.75
CA ASP A 50 -7.68 -28.83 -6.64
C ASP A 50 -6.97 -27.87 -5.69
N ILE A 51 -6.61 -26.70 -6.16
CA ILE A 51 -5.77 -25.75 -5.42
C ILE A 51 -6.60 -24.52 -5.06
N GLU A 52 -6.71 -24.27 -3.76
CA GLU A 52 -7.19 -23.01 -3.20
C GLU A 52 -5.99 -22.13 -2.82
N MET A 53 -5.77 -21.04 -3.55
CA MET A 53 -4.79 -20.02 -3.18
C MET A 53 -5.46 -18.89 -2.41
N VAL A 54 -4.90 -18.55 -1.26
CA VAL A 54 -5.30 -17.38 -0.47
C VAL A 54 -4.15 -16.38 -0.45
N ASP A 55 -4.42 -15.17 -0.91
CA ASP A 55 -3.46 -14.07 -0.91
C ASP A 55 -3.43 -13.43 0.48
N LEU A 56 -2.31 -13.57 1.20
CA LEU A 56 -2.13 -12.87 2.47
C LEU A 56 -1.83 -11.39 2.20
N PRO A 57 -2.23 -10.46 3.10
CA PRO A 57 -1.79 -9.07 3.02
C PRO A 57 -0.27 -8.99 2.87
N GLY A 58 0.22 -8.08 2.02
CA GLY A 58 1.66 -7.93 1.82
C GLY A 58 2.30 -7.33 3.07
N THR A 59 3.16 -8.09 3.75
CA THR A 59 3.79 -7.66 4.99
C THR A 59 5.31 -7.63 4.85
N TYR A 60 5.96 -6.64 5.46
CA TYR A 60 7.43 -6.58 5.48
C TYR A 60 8.03 -7.53 6.53
N SER A 61 7.24 -7.79 7.58
CA SER A 61 7.54 -8.68 8.69
C SER A 61 6.24 -9.19 9.31
N PHE A 62 6.28 -10.34 9.97
CA PHE A 62 5.24 -10.79 10.91
C PHE A 62 5.45 -10.14 12.29
N SER A 63 5.65 -8.82 12.33
CA SER A 63 5.46 -8.03 13.54
C SER A 63 3.95 -7.84 13.81
N SER A 64 3.56 -7.20 14.91
CA SER A 64 2.13 -6.93 15.21
C SER A 64 1.85 -5.43 15.28
N TYR A 65 2.61 -4.62 14.54
CA TYR A 65 2.48 -3.16 14.59
C TYR A 65 1.42 -2.63 13.62
N SER A 66 1.20 -3.29 12.48
CA SER A 66 0.15 -2.89 11.52
C SER A 66 -1.04 -3.85 11.54
N LEU A 67 -2.23 -3.33 11.18
CA LEU A 67 -3.44 -4.15 11.04
C LEU A 67 -3.23 -5.27 10.01
N GLU A 68 -2.55 -4.95 8.90
CA GLU A 68 -2.24 -5.92 7.83
C GLU A 68 -1.34 -7.05 8.33
N GLU A 69 -0.36 -6.75 9.18
CA GLU A 69 0.51 -7.76 9.79
C GLU A 69 -0.23 -8.64 10.79
N LYS A 70 -1.07 -8.05 11.66
CA LYS A 70 -1.94 -8.80 12.58
C LYS A 70 -2.87 -9.74 11.81
N VAL A 71 -3.47 -9.25 10.72
CA VAL A 71 -4.37 -10.03 9.86
C VAL A 71 -3.62 -11.14 9.13
N ALA A 72 -2.46 -10.86 8.54
CA ALA A 72 -1.66 -11.88 7.85
C ALA A 72 -1.24 -13.00 8.80
N LYS A 73 -0.81 -12.65 10.03
CA LYS A 73 -0.43 -13.61 11.07
C LYS A 73 -1.59 -14.51 11.48
N ARG A 74 -2.72 -13.91 11.84
CA ARG A 74 -3.94 -14.64 12.21
C ARG A 74 -4.43 -15.50 11.06
N ALA A 75 -4.41 -14.98 9.84
CA ALA A 75 -4.80 -15.72 8.64
C ALA A 75 -3.93 -16.96 8.40
N VAL A 76 -2.61 -16.89 8.57
CA VAL A 76 -1.75 -18.08 8.39
C VAL A 76 -2.10 -19.18 9.38
N ILE A 77 -2.42 -18.83 10.63
CA ILE A 77 -2.75 -19.80 11.68
C ILE A 77 -4.17 -20.37 11.49
N GLU A 78 -5.14 -19.51 11.20
CA GLU A 78 -6.56 -19.87 11.07
C GLU A 78 -6.86 -20.60 9.76
N GLU A 79 -6.28 -20.16 8.63
CA GLU A 79 -6.48 -20.81 7.33
C GLU A 79 -5.80 -22.18 7.26
N ASN A 80 -4.77 -22.38 8.09
CA ASN A 80 -3.98 -23.60 8.19
C ASN A 80 -3.52 -24.14 6.83
N PRO A 81 -2.71 -23.37 6.07
CA PRO A 81 -2.30 -23.76 4.73
C PRO A 81 -1.42 -25.01 4.74
N ASP A 82 -1.56 -25.82 3.69
CA ASP A 82 -0.69 -26.98 3.44
C ASP A 82 0.68 -26.54 2.93
N ILE A 83 0.73 -25.44 2.16
CA ILE A 83 1.94 -24.87 1.60
C ILE A 83 1.92 -23.35 1.74
N ILE A 84 3.05 -22.76 2.15
CA ILE A 84 3.27 -21.32 2.09
C ILE A 84 4.10 -21.01 0.85
N MET A 85 3.51 -20.30 -0.12
CA MET A 85 4.23 -19.78 -1.28
C MET A 85 4.75 -18.38 -0.96
N ASN A 86 6.05 -18.27 -0.74
CA ASN A 86 6.72 -17.02 -0.41
C ASN A 86 7.32 -16.37 -1.66
N ILE A 87 6.76 -15.25 -2.08
CA ILE A 87 7.19 -14.51 -3.27
C ILE A 87 8.19 -13.42 -2.87
N LEU A 88 9.38 -13.49 -3.45
CA LEU A 88 10.49 -12.57 -3.19
C LEU A 88 10.85 -11.80 -4.46
N ASP A 89 11.25 -10.54 -4.32
CA ASP A 89 11.89 -9.80 -5.42
C ASP A 89 13.37 -10.20 -5.53
N ALA A 90 13.71 -10.89 -6.63
CA ALA A 90 15.07 -11.30 -6.94
C ALA A 90 16.05 -10.10 -7.02
N SER A 91 15.56 -8.90 -7.34
CA SER A 91 16.38 -7.69 -7.41
C SER A 91 16.71 -7.09 -6.05
N ASN A 92 16.01 -7.52 -4.99
CA ASN A 92 16.18 -7.06 -3.60
C ASN A 92 16.14 -8.24 -2.61
N LEU A 93 16.88 -9.32 -2.92
CA LEU A 93 16.80 -10.58 -2.18
C LEU A 93 17.12 -10.44 -0.69
N LYS A 94 18.18 -9.69 -0.32
CA LYS A 94 18.62 -9.51 1.07
C LYS A 94 17.48 -9.09 1.99
N ARG A 95 16.66 -8.12 1.55
CA ARG A 95 15.56 -7.58 2.35
C ARG A 95 14.38 -8.54 2.44
N ASN A 96 14.11 -9.26 1.36
CA ASN A 96 13.02 -10.23 1.26
C ASN A 96 13.31 -11.50 2.09
N LEU A 97 14.58 -11.86 2.27
CA LEU A 97 15.00 -12.99 3.10
C LEU A 97 14.59 -12.85 4.57
N TYR A 98 14.48 -11.63 5.09
CA TYR A 98 14.04 -11.41 6.47
C TYR A 98 12.65 -12.01 6.74
N LEU A 99 11.67 -11.73 5.88
CA LEU A 99 10.32 -12.32 5.96
C LEU A 99 10.37 -13.84 5.75
N THR A 100 11.28 -14.30 4.89
CA THR A 100 11.44 -15.71 4.55
C THR A 100 11.78 -16.55 5.78
N PHE A 101 12.70 -16.08 6.64
CA PHE A 101 13.02 -16.79 7.88
C PHE A 101 11.81 -16.90 8.81
N GLN A 102 11.04 -15.82 8.95
CA GLN A 102 9.85 -15.84 9.80
C GLN A 102 8.78 -16.81 9.30
N LEU A 103 8.64 -16.96 7.98
CA LEU A 103 7.73 -17.93 7.36
C LEU A 103 8.22 -19.37 7.50
N LEU A 104 9.53 -19.60 7.37
CA LEU A 104 10.15 -20.92 7.56
C LEU A 104 9.99 -21.42 9.00
N GLU A 105 10.05 -20.52 9.98
CA GLU A 105 9.87 -20.85 11.40
C GLU A 105 8.45 -21.32 11.75
N ILE A 106 7.42 -20.98 10.95
CA ILE A 106 6.01 -21.34 11.23
C ILE A 106 5.81 -22.86 11.32
N GLY A 107 6.70 -23.65 10.72
CA GLY A 107 6.63 -25.12 10.74
C GLY A 107 5.75 -25.71 9.64
N LYS A 108 5.43 -24.93 8.60
CA LYS A 108 4.71 -25.37 7.40
C LYS A 108 5.65 -25.52 6.20
N PRO A 109 5.36 -26.41 5.24
CA PRO A 109 6.10 -26.46 3.98
C PRO A 109 6.11 -25.11 3.28
N VAL A 110 7.29 -24.55 3.06
CA VAL A 110 7.47 -23.28 2.33
C VAL A 110 8.04 -23.57 0.95
N MET A 111 7.58 -22.84 -0.06
CA MET A 111 8.23 -22.73 -1.37
C MET A 111 8.59 -21.27 -1.60
N VAL A 112 9.81 -21.01 -2.09
CA VAL A 112 10.26 -19.66 -2.44
C VAL A 112 10.13 -19.44 -3.94
N VAL A 113 9.47 -18.36 -4.33
CA VAL A 113 9.37 -17.90 -5.72
C VAL A 113 10.14 -16.59 -5.88
N LEU A 114 11.30 -16.65 -6.53
CA LEU A 114 12.14 -15.50 -6.87
C LEU A 114 11.58 -14.81 -8.12
N ASN A 115 10.66 -13.87 -7.92
CA ASN A 115 10.06 -13.08 -8.98
C ASN A 115 10.98 -11.94 -9.44
N MET A 116 10.66 -11.30 -10.56
CA MET A 116 11.47 -10.23 -11.18
C MET A 116 12.89 -10.67 -11.56
N ALA A 117 13.08 -11.97 -11.85
CA ALA A 117 14.38 -12.52 -12.24
C ALA A 117 14.99 -11.79 -13.46
N ASP A 118 14.16 -11.29 -14.37
CA ASP A 118 14.60 -10.52 -15.54
C ASP A 118 15.13 -9.12 -15.17
N ILE A 119 14.62 -8.49 -14.11
CA ILE A 119 15.13 -7.23 -13.59
C ILE A 119 16.45 -7.48 -12.85
N ALA A 120 16.53 -8.54 -12.04
CA ALA A 120 17.76 -8.94 -11.36
C ALA A 120 18.90 -9.17 -12.37
N GLN A 121 18.63 -9.91 -13.44
CA GLN A 121 19.61 -10.15 -14.51
C GLN A 121 20.06 -8.85 -15.19
N LYS A 122 19.14 -7.92 -15.48
CA LYS A 122 19.47 -6.59 -16.03
C LYS A 122 20.34 -5.75 -15.09
N ARG A 123 20.18 -5.91 -13.77
CA ARG A 123 21.04 -5.26 -12.76
C ARG A 123 22.39 -5.97 -12.59
N GLY A 124 22.60 -7.12 -13.23
CA GLY A 124 23.82 -7.91 -13.08
C GLY A 124 23.86 -8.71 -11.78
N ILE A 125 22.69 -8.98 -11.19
CA ILE A 125 22.52 -9.83 -10.01
C ILE A 125 22.32 -11.26 -10.51
N ILE A 126 23.28 -12.13 -10.20
CA ILE A 126 23.23 -13.56 -10.54
C ILE A 126 22.97 -14.32 -9.24
N ILE A 127 21.86 -15.04 -9.18
CA ILE A 127 21.43 -15.79 -8.00
C ILE A 127 21.64 -17.29 -8.26
N ASP A 128 22.37 -17.95 -7.38
CA ASP A 128 22.49 -19.40 -7.36
C ASP A 128 21.28 -20.02 -6.66
N LYS A 129 20.28 -20.39 -7.46
CA LYS A 129 19.01 -20.99 -7.01
C LYS A 129 19.24 -22.26 -6.19
N ASP A 130 20.15 -23.14 -6.63
CA ASP A 130 20.36 -24.44 -5.99
C ASP A 130 21.05 -24.29 -4.64
N LYS A 131 22.04 -23.40 -4.55
CA LYS A 131 22.67 -23.08 -3.28
C LYS A 131 21.68 -22.43 -2.32
N LEU A 132 20.85 -21.49 -2.79
CA LEU A 132 19.82 -20.86 -1.97
C LEU A 132 18.80 -21.88 -1.46
N SER A 133 18.35 -22.81 -2.31
CA SER A 133 17.43 -23.87 -1.92
C SER A 133 18.01 -24.78 -0.83
N LYS A 134 19.30 -25.13 -0.92
CA LYS A 134 20.00 -25.91 0.11
C LYS A 134 20.12 -25.15 1.44
N MET A 135 20.44 -23.87 1.41
CA MET A 135 20.61 -23.06 2.63
C MET A 135 19.28 -22.80 3.35
N LEU A 136 18.19 -22.60 2.59
CA LEU A 136 16.86 -22.36 3.16
C LEU A 136 16.12 -23.67 3.51
N GLY A 137 16.57 -24.82 3.01
CA GLY A 137 15.91 -26.11 3.20
C GLY A 137 14.59 -26.25 2.44
N CYS A 138 14.31 -25.36 1.49
CA CYS A 138 13.04 -25.28 0.77
C CYS A 138 13.26 -25.14 -0.74
N PRO A 139 12.30 -25.56 -1.59
CA PRO A 139 12.42 -25.42 -3.02
C PRO A 139 12.33 -23.94 -3.42
N VAL A 140 13.23 -23.54 -4.32
CA VAL A 140 13.32 -22.18 -4.86
C VAL A 140 13.02 -22.23 -6.35
N VAL A 141 12.13 -21.37 -6.86
CA VAL A 141 11.79 -21.27 -8.30
C VAL A 141 12.03 -19.86 -8.80
N LEU A 142 12.60 -19.72 -9.99
CA LEU A 142 12.79 -18.42 -10.64
C LEU A 142 11.57 -18.08 -11.50
N ALA A 143 11.02 -16.88 -11.33
CA ALA A 143 9.83 -16.46 -12.06
C ALA A 143 9.93 -15.02 -12.57
N SER A 144 9.12 -14.73 -13.60
CA SER A 144 8.84 -13.36 -14.03
C SER A 144 7.35 -13.27 -14.36
N GLY A 145 6.56 -12.78 -13.39
CA GLY A 145 5.11 -12.72 -13.51
C GLY A 145 4.62 -11.89 -14.71
N THR A 146 5.34 -10.83 -15.09
CA THR A 146 5.01 -9.98 -16.24
C THR A 146 5.24 -10.69 -17.58
N LYS A 147 6.28 -11.55 -17.65
CA LYS A 147 6.62 -12.34 -18.84
C LYS A 147 6.01 -13.74 -18.84
N LYS A 148 5.26 -14.11 -17.79
CA LYS A 148 4.69 -15.44 -17.57
C LYS A 148 5.71 -16.58 -17.58
N ILE A 149 6.94 -16.30 -17.11
CA ILE A 149 8.02 -17.29 -17.02
C ILE A 149 8.01 -17.93 -15.63
N GLY A 150 8.23 -19.25 -15.55
CA GLY A 150 8.31 -20.01 -14.29
C GLY A 150 6.97 -20.57 -13.81
N LYS A 151 5.89 -20.40 -14.58
CA LYS A 151 4.55 -20.90 -14.19
C LYS A 151 4.53 -22.42 -14.02
N ASP A 152 5.02 -23.15 -15.03
CA ASP A 152 4.95 -24.62 -15.04
C ASP A 152 5.83 -25.21 -13.93
N GLU A 153 7.02 -24.66 -13.73
CA GLU A 153 7.94 -25.06 -12.65
C GLU A 153 7.35 -24.82 -11.24
N ILE A 154 6.61 -23.73 -11.03
CA ILE A 154 5.88 -23.50 -9.77
C ILE A 154 4.83 -24.60 -9.54
N LEU A 155 4.03 -24.93 -10.58
CA LEU A 155 2.97 -25.92 -10.49
C LEU A 155 3.53 -27.33 -10.24
N GLU A 156 4.59 -27.72 -10.95
CA GLU A 156 5.30 -28.99 -10.72
C GLU A 156 5.87 -29.06 -9.29
N THR A 157 6.42 -27.96 -8.77
CA THR A 157 6.95 -27.94 -7.40
C THR A 157 5.82 -28.08 -6.37
N ILE A 158 4.66 -27.45 -6.58
CA ILE A 158 3.48 -27.63 -5.72
C ILE A 158 3.05 -29.10 -5.74
N TYR A 159 2.99 -29.70 -6.92
CA TYR A 159 2.64 -31.09 -7.11
C TYR A 159 3.59 -32.02 -6.33
N ASN A 160 4.90 -31.81 -6.44
CA ASN A 160 5.91 -32.61 -5.74
C ASN A 160 5.85 -32.48 -4.21
N ILE A 161 5.58 -31.27 -3.68
CA ILE A 161 5.40 -31.06 -2.24
C ILE A 161 4.15 -31.79 -1.75
N SER A 162 3.04 -31.70 -2.50
CA SER A 162 1.76 -32.28 -2.11
C SER A 162 1.76 -33.81 -2.03
N HIS A 163 2.46 -34.47 -2.96
CA HIS A 163 2.59 -35.93 -3.01
C HIS A 163 3.66 -36.46 -2.05
N LYS A 164 4.20 -35.63 -1.15
CA LYS A 164 5.28 -35.97 -0.20
C LYS A 164 6.54 -36.51 -0.86
N ASN A 165 6.73 -36.23 -2.15
CA ASN A 165 7.98 -36.51 -2.85
C ASN A 165 9.11 -35.57 -2.38
N TYR A 166 8.74 -34.46 -1.73
CA TYR A 166 9.66 -33.57 -1.03
C TYR A 166 9.66 -33.82 0.48
N LYS A 167 10.81 -34.21 1.05
CA LYS A 167 10.97 -34.35 2.50
C LYS A 167 11.15 -32.96 3.12
N TYR A 168 10.10 -32.46 3.75
CA TYR A 168 10.18 -31.24 4.55
C TYR A 168 11.09 -31.49 5.76
N SER A 169 12.18 -30.72 5.85
CA SER A 169 12.97 -30.59 7.06
C SER A 169 12.51 -29.36 7.83
N GLU A 170 12.26 -29.50 9.13
CA GLU A 170 11.93 -28.36 9.98
C GLU A 170 13.09 -27.38 9.99
N PHE A 171 12.84 -26.15 9.52
CA PHE A 171 13.84 -25.09 9.53
C PHE A 171 14.06 -24.59 10.95
N LYS A 172 15.30 -24.57 11.42
CA LYS A 172 15.68 -24.06 12.74
C LYS A 172 16.80 -23.05 12.60
N LEU A 173 16.49 -21.80 12.93
CA LEU A 173 17.50 -20.79 13.20
C LEU A 173 17.96 -20.95 14.65
N ASN A 174 19.28 -20.95 14.88
CA ASN A 174 19.87 -21.00 16.21
C ASN A 174 20.16 -19.57 16.66
N TYR A 175 19.41 -19.07 17.64
CA TYR A 175 19.51 -17.70 18.17
C TYR A 175 20.55 -17.54 19.29
N GLU A 176 21.52 -18.46 19.37
CA GLU A 176 22.64 -18.42 20.31
C GLU A 176 22.17 -18.27 21.77
N GLU A 177 22.35 -17.09 22.35
CA GLU A 177 22.06 -16.74 23.75
C GLU A 177 20.57 -16.90 24.10
N LEU A 178 19.66 -16.79 23.11
CA LEU A 178 18.21 -16.93 23.33
C LEU A 178 17.70 -18.38 23.30
N GLU A 179 18.47 -19.35 22.79
CA GLU A 179 18.03 -20.76 22.73
C GLU A 179 17.56 -21.36 24.05
N PRO A 180 18.25 -21.18 25.21
CA PRO A 180 17.76 -21.75 26.46
C PRO A 180 16.38 -21.20 26.83
N ILE A 181 16.18 -19.89 26.67
CA ILE A 181 14.91 -19.23 26.96
C ILE A 181 13.81 -19.68 25.99
N ILE A 182 14.13 -19.79 24.69
CA ILE A 182 13.18 -20.28 23.68
C ILE A 182 12.71 -21.69 24.03
N ASN A 183 13.61 -22.58 24.43
CA ASN A 183 13.25 -23.95 24.81
C ASN A 183 12.39 -24.01 26.08
N GLU A 184 12.66 -23.17 27.08
CA GLU A 184 11.82 -23.06 28.27
C GLU A 184 10.40 -22.60 27.94
N VAL A 185 10.26 -21.55 27.12
CA VAL A 185 8.96 -21.03 26.68
C VAL A 185 8.25 -22.03 25.78
N GLU A 186 8.97 -22.72 24.89
CA GLU A 186 8.40 -23.76 24.02
C GLU A 186 7.82 -24.93 24.84
N ASN A 187 8.51 -25.37 25.89
CA ASN A 187 8.05 -26.41 26.79
C ASN A 187 6.85 -25.99 27.65
N ALA A 188 6.71 -24.70 27.94
CA ALA A 188 5.56 -24.16 28.65
C ALA A 188 4.27 -24.14 27.80
N ILE A 189 4.38 -24.24 26.47
CA ILE A 189 3.22 -24.22 25.56
C ILE A 189 2.56 -25.61 25.52
N ASN A 190 1.44 -25.73 26.24
CA ASN A 190 0.60 -26.92 26.21
C ASN A 190 -0.47 -26.82 25.11
N GLY A 191 -0.70 -27.94 24.42
CA GLY A 191 -1.70 -28.08 23.36
C GLY A 191 -1.12 -28.22 21.96
N GLU A 192 -1.98 -28.68 21.04
CA GLU A 192 -1.72 -28.66 19.60
C GLU A 192 -2.26 -27.35 18.99
N TYR A 193 -1.45 -26.78 18.11
CA TYR A 193 -1.73 -25.55 17.38
C TYR A 193 -1.39 -25.76 15.90
N ASN A 194 -1.98 -24.94 15.02
CA ASN A 194 -1.73 -25.00 13.58
C ASN A 194 -0.34 -24.44 13.16
N ALA A 195 0.49 -24.04 14.13
CA ALA A 195 1.86 -23.54 13.93
C ALA A 195 2.83 -24.25 14.88
N SER A 196 4.13 -24.22 14.56
CA SER A 196 5.18 -24.80 15.40
C SER A 196 5.19 -24.14 16.79
N LYS A 197 5.36 -24.96 17.83
CA LYS A 197 5.47 -24.48 19.23
C LYS A 197 6.65 -23.53 19.40
N ARG A 198 7.77 -23.82 18.72
CA ARG A 198 8.94 -22.95 18.69
C ARG A 198 8.63 -21.57 18.13
N TRP A 199 7.83 -21.48 17.07
CA TRP A 199 7.42 -20.19 16.49
C TRP A 199 6.54 -19.39 17.45
N LEU A 200 5.60 -20.05 18.11
CA LEU A 200 4.77 -19.41 19.14
C LEU A 200 5.63 -18.90 20.31
N ALA A 201 6.64 -19.66 20.73
CA ALA A 201 7.58 -19.24 21.78
C ALA A 201 8.39 -18.00 21.37
N ILE A 202 9.00 -18.01 20.17
CA ILE A 202 9.75 -16.85 19.65
C ILE A 202 8.87 -15.62 19.56
N LYS A 203 7.63 -15.76 19.09
CA LYS A 203 6.70 -14.63 18.96
C LYS A 203 6.16 -14.13 20.30
N ALA A 204 5.98 -15.01 21.29
CA ALA A 204 5.66 -14.60 22.64
C ALA A 204 6.80 -13.76 23.25
N LEU A 205 8.06 -14.14 23.01
CA LEU A 205 9.24 -13.38 23.43
C LEU A 205 9.37 -12.01 22.73
N GLU A 206 8.78 -11.84 21.54
CA GLU A 206 8.61 -10.54 20.86
C GLU A 206 7.41 -9.73 21.39
N ASN A 207 6.81 -10.14 22.52
CA ASN A 207 5.65 -9.52 23.15
C ASN A 207 4.44 -9.38 22.21
N ASP A 208 4.19 -10.41 21.40
CA ASP A 208 3.15 -10.39 20.38
C ASP A 208 1.75 -10.65 20.93
N SER A 209 0.93 -9.59 21.01
CA SER A 209 -0.49 -9.63 21.40
C SER A 209 -1.32 -10.72 20.70
N VAL A 210 -1.09 -11.01 19.41
CA VAL A 210 -1.87 -12.00 18.67
C VAL A 210 -1.58 -13.41 19.17
N VAL A 211 -0.34 -13.69 19.53
CA VAL A 211 0.08 -15.01 20.04
C VAL A 211 -0.44 -15.22 21.46
N PHE A 212 -0.39 -14.19 22.31
CA PHE A 212 -1.00 -14.26 23.63
C PHE A 212 -2.50 -14.56 23.54
N ASP A 213 -3.24 -13.91 22.64
CA ASP A 213 -4.67 -14.20 22.46
C ASP A 213 -4.96 -15.64 22.01
N ILE A 214 -4.10 -16.25 21.18
CA ILE A 214 -4.26 -17.63 20.69
C ILE A 214 -3.91 -18.65 21.77
N VAL A 215 -2.91 -18.35 22.60
CA VAL A 215 -2.38 -19.29 23.60
C VAL A 215 -3.14 -19.18 24.94
N ARG A 216 -3.78 -18.04 25.22
CA ARG A 216 -4.50 -17.74 26.47
C ARG A 216 -5.52 -18.80 26.87
N ASP A 217 -6.26 -19.37 25.91
CA ASP A 217 -7.33 -20.34 26.19
C ASP A 217 -6.81 -21.67 26.79
N LYS A 218 -5.53 -22.01 26.58
CA LYS A 218 -4.96 -23.30 26.99
C LYS A 218 -3.84 -23.21 28.03
N ASN A 219 -3.33 -22.01 28.33
CA ASN A 219 -2.23 -21.81 29.27
C ASN A 219 -2.53 -20.62 30.19
N GLU A 220 -2.84 -20.91 31.46
CA GLU A 220 -3.01 -19.88 32.49
C GLU A 220 -1.66 -19.23 32.82
N ASP A 221 -1.64 -17.90 32.96
CA ASP A 221 -0.48 -17.07 33.34
C ASP A 221 0.75 -17.13 32.40
N PHE A 222 0.55 -17.54 31.14
CA PHE A 222 1.63 -17.61 30.15
C PHE A 222 2.27 -16.24 29.86
N GLU A 223 1.47 -15.18 29.82
CA GLU A 223 1.94 -13.81 29.59
C GLU A 223 2.86 -13.32 30.73
N GLY A 224 2.52 -13.65 31.98
CA GLY A 224 3.35 -13.35 33.15
C GLY A 224 4.68 -14.11 33.13
N PHE A 225 4.64 -15.41 32.82
CA PHE A 225 5.85 -16.24 32.69
C PHE A 225 6.81 -15.72 31.61
N VAL A 226 6.28 -15.38 30.42
CA VAL A 226 7.09 -14.84 29.32
C VAL A 226 7.66 -13.48 29.69
N GLY A 227 6.88 -12.61 30.36
CA GLY A 227 7.36 -11.32 30.84
C GLY A 227 8.57 -11.42 31.79
N LEU A 228 8.54 -12.39 32.72
CA LEU A 228 9.68 -12.64 33.62
C LEU A 228 10.94 -13.05 32.86
N LYS A 229 10.80 -13.86 31.80
CA LYS A 229 11.92 -14.33 30.97
C LYS A 229 12.50 -13.22 30.10
N ILE A 230 11.67 -12.33 29.59
CA ILE A 230 12.10 -11.13 28.87
C ILE A 230 12.94 -10.23 29.81
N ASP A 231 12.47 -10.02 31.03
CA ASP A 231 13.17 -9.22 32.05
C ASP A 231 14.51 -9.85 32.47
N GLU A 232 14.57 -11.18 32.58
CA GLU A 232 15.79 -11.94 32.89
C GLU A 232 16.87 -11.71 31.83
N PHE A 233 16.52 -11.90 30.55
CA PHE A 233 17.44 -11.67 29.43
C PHE A 233 17.90 -10.21 29.35
N GLN A 234 16.98 -9.27 29.54
CA GLN A 234 17.31 -7.84 29.47
C GLN A 234 18.28 -7.43 30.58
N LYS A 235 18.18 -8.02 31.78
CA LYS A 235 19.12 -7.76 32.89
C LYS A 235 20.50 -8.37 32.65
N GLU A 236 20.57 -9.56 32.05
CA GLU A 236 21.82 -10.26 31.82
C GLU A 236 22.61 -9.68 30.64
N HIS A 237 21.94 -9.41 29.51
CA HIS A 237 22.59 -9.00 28.25
C HIS A 237 22.49 -7.49 27.96
N ASN A 238 21.69 -6.73 28.72
CA ASN A 238 21.42 -5.30 28.50
C ASN A 238 20.94 -4.99 27.07
N LEU A 239 20.21 -5.93 26.47
CA LEU A 239 19.68 -5.87 25.11
C LEU A 239 18.17 -6.13 25.12
N ASN A 240 17.44 -5.48 24.22
CA ASN A 240 16.03 -5.78 23.98
C ASN A 240 15.94 -7.01 23.05
N ILE A 241 15.17 -8.03 23.45
CA ILE A 241 14.94 -9.26 22.69
C ILE A 241 14.41 -8.96 21.28
N GLU A 242 13.47 -8.02 21.12
CA GLU A 242 12.91 -7.65 19.81
C GLU A 242 14.03 -7.19 18.86
N SER A 243 14.93 -6.32 19.35
CA SER A 243 16.06 -5.81 18.59
C SER A 243 17.10 -6.90 18.30
N PHE A 244 17.35 -7.79 19.26
CA PHE A 244 18.29 -8.90 19.09
C PHE A 244 17.80 -9.88 18.02
N LEU A 245 16.56 -10.35 18.11
CA LEU A 245 15.94 -11.24 17.11
C LEU A 245 15.92 -10.59 15.73
N ALA A 246 15.60 -9.30 15.65
CA ALA A 246 15.63 -8.56 14.40
C ALA A 246 17.05 -8.51 13.81
N SER A 247 18.07 -8.14 14.60
CA SER A 247 19.46 -8.09 14.15
C SER A 247 19.94 -9.46 13.66
N PHE A 248 19.68 -10.52 14.43
CA PHE A 248 20.13 -11.86 14.12
C PHE A 248 19.55 -12.38 12.79
N ARG A 249 18.26 -12.11 12.53
CA ARG A 249 17.63 -12.45 11.24
C ARG A 249 18.21 -11.62 10.09
N TYR A 250 18.55 -10.35 10.32
CA TYR A 250 19.22 -9.51 9.31
C TYR A 250 20.62 -10.02 8.98
N ASP A 251 21.39 -10.42 9.99
CA ASP A 251 22.74 -10.97 9.82
C ASP A 251 22.69 -12.33 9.10
N SER A 252 21.76 -13.19 9.49
CA SER A 252 21.47 -14.45 8.80
C SER A 252 21.09 -14.23 7.32
N ALA A 253 20.25 -13.23 7.05
CA ALA A 253 19.88 -12.85 5.68
C ALA A 253 21.09 -12.36 4.88
N GLN A 254 22.01 -11.63 5.53
CA GLN A 254 23.24 -11.17 4.90
C GLN A 254 24.17 -12.33 4.54
N ILE A 255 24.33 -13.32 5.43
CA ILE A 255 25.15 -14.51 5.18
C ILE A 255 24.58 -15.30 3.99
N VAL A 256 23.27 -15.58 3.99
CA VAL A 256 22.62 -16.28 2.87
C VAL A 256 22.77 -15.48 1.57
N PHE A 257 22.59 -14.17 1.63
CA PHE A 257 22.73 -13.30 0.46
C PHE A 257 24.15 -13.29 -0.11
N SER A 258 25.18 -13.10 0.72
CA SER A 258 26.58 -13.06 0.26
C SER A 258 27.02 -14.38 -0.38
N ASP A 259 26.46 -15.48 0.10
CA ASP A 259 26.82 -16.81 -0.37
C ASP A 259 26.12 -17.23 -1.65
N THR A 260 24.92 -16.70 -1.89
CA THR A 260 24.03 -17.13 -2.99
C THR A 260 23.97 -16.12 -4.13
N VAL A 261 24.38 -14.87 -3.90
CA VAL A 261 24.28 -13.80 -4.89
C VAL A 261 25.66 -13.32 -5.32
N LYS A 262 25.91 -13.34 -6.63
CA LYS A 262 27.06 -12.67 -7.24
C LYS A 262 26.59 -11.40 -7.94
N GLN A 263 27.10 -10.26 -7.50
CA GLN A 263 26.84 -8.98 -8.14
C GLN A 263 27.98 -8.63 -9.11
N THR A 264 27.66 -8.53 -10.40
CA THR A 264 28.63 -8.17 -11.45
C THR A 264 28.77 -6.67 -11.66
N ASN A 265 27.88 -5.86 -11.05
CA ASN A 265 27.79 -4.40 -11.23
C ASN A 265 27.82 -3.64 -9.89
N GLU A 266 28.55 -4.12 -8.88
CA GLU A 266 28.73 -3.34 -7.64
C GLU A 266 29.29 -1.94 -7.97
N GLY A 267 28.53 -0.90 -7.62
CA GLY A 267 28.93 0.51 -7.79
C GLY A 267 28.44 1.24 -9.05
N LYS A 268 27.67 0.60 -9.95
CA LYS A 268 27.02 1.35 -11.05
C LYS A 268 25.75 2.03 -10.56
N ILE A 269 25.79 3.36 -10.45
CA ILE A 269 24.65 4.20 -10.09
C ILE A 269 23.47 3.90 -11.03
N THR A 270 22.37 3.39 -10.48
CA THR A 270 21.16 3.08 -11.25
C THR A 270 20.52 4.35 -11.81
N LEU A 271 19.76 4.27 -12.90
CA LEU A 271 19.01 5.42 -13.44
C LEU A 271 18.12 6.06 -12.36
N THR A 272 17.54 5.22 -11.49
CA THR A 272 16.75 5.66 -10.34
C THR A 272 17.57 6.49 -9.37
N GLU A 273 18.75 6.03 -8.97
CA GLU A 273 19.64 6.80 -8.09
C GLU A 273 20.11 8.13 -8.71
N LYS A 274 20.35 8.17 -10.03
CA LYS A 274 20.69 9.42 -10.73
C LYS A 274 19.57 10.44 -10.65
N ILE A 275 18.33 10.00 -10.87
CA ILE A 275 17.14 10.85 -10.79
C ILE A 275 16.90 11.29 -9.34
N ASP A 276 16.95 10.36 -8.39
CA ASP A 276 16.75 10.63 -6.97
C ASP A 276 17.81 11.61 -6.43
N LYS A 277 19.05 11.58 -6.93
CA LYS A 277 20.08 12.58 -6.56
C LYS A 277 19.69 14.02 -6.91
N VAL A 278 18.89 14.21 -7.96
CA VAL A 278 18.37 15.53 -8.36
C VAL A 278 17.06 15.82 -7.63
N VAL A 279 16.10 14.89 -7.68
CA VAL A 279 14.75 15.05 -7.12
C VAL A 279 14.75 15.18 -5.60
N LEU A 280 15.58 14.40 -4.90
CA LEU A 280 15.67 14.39 -3.44
C LEU A 280 16.76 15.32 -2.89
N ASN A 281 17.35 16.16 -3.74
CA ASN A 281 18.34 17.13 -3.29
C ASN A 281 17.71 18.11 -2.29
N ARG A 282 18.41 18.43 -1.19
CA ARG A 282 17.95 19.32 -0.13
C ARG A 282 17.39 20.66 -0.61
N TRP A 283 17.91 21.21 -1.71
CA TRP A 283 17.49 22.51 -2.24
C TRP A 283 16.59 22.38 -3.48
N LEU A 284 16.84 21.42 -4.36
CA LEU A 284 16.06 21.25 -5.60
C LEU A 284 14.73 20.51 -5.39
N SER A 285 14.59 19.74 -4.32
CA SER A 285 13.38 18.96 -4.01
C SER A 285 12.10 19.79 -3.96
N PHE A 286 12.10 20.91 -3.24
CA PHE A 286 10.93 21.79 -3.12
C PHE A 286 10.57 22.48 -4.45
N PRO A 287 11.52 23.11 -5.20
CA PRO A 287 11.24 23.66 -6.52
C PRO A 287 10.73 22.63 -7.53
N ILE A 288 11.31 21.42 -7.57
CA ILE A 288 10.88 20.35 -8.48
C ILE A 288 9.45 19.91 -8.11
N LEU A 289 9.17 19.74 -6.82
CA LEU A 289 7.83 19.40 -6.35
C LEU A 289 6.81 20.47 -6.77
N LEU A 290 7.14 21.75 -6.57
CA LEU A 290 6.27 22.86 -6.95
C LEU A 290 6.05 22.89 -8.47
N LEU A 291 7.09 22.67 -9.27
CA LEU A 291 7.01 22.62 -10.72
C LEU A 291 6.10 21.48 -11.19
N ILE A 292 6.20 20.30 -10.58
CA ILE A 292 5.33 19.17 -10.90
C ILE A 292 3.88 19.48 -10.52
N ILE A 293 3.63 20.06 -9.35
CA ILE A 293 2.27 20.46 -8.93
C ILE A 293 1.69 21.52 -9.88
N ILE A 294 2.48 22.50 -10.31
CA ILE A 294 2.07 23.51 -11.30
C ILE A 294 1.81 22.85 -12.67
N ALA A 295 2.63 21.90 -13.10
CA ALA A 295 2.41 21.17 -14.35
C ALA A 295 1.11 20.36 -14.31
N ILE A 296 0.80 19.70 -13.18
CA ILE A 296 -0.49 19.01 -12.99
C ILE A 296 -1.63 20.02 -13.07
N TYR A 297 -1.52 21.17 -12.41
CA TYR A 297 -2.55 22.22 -12.47
C TYR A 297 -2.82 22.68 -13.90
N GLU A 298 -1.76 23.07 -14.61
CA GLU A 298 -1.84 23.61 -15.96
C GLU A 298 -2.47 22.60 -16.91
N LEU A 299 -2.04 21.33 -16.84
CA LEU A 299 -2.55 20.28 -17.70
C LEU A 299 -3.96 19.81 -17.33
N SER A 300 -4.29 19.70 -16.04
CA SER A 300 -5.58 19.19 -15.59
C SER A 300 -6.67 20.24 -15.60
N ILE A 301 -6.40 21.43 -15.06
CA ILE A 301 -7.41 22.46 -14.87
C ILE A 301 -7.43 23.40 -16.07
N VAL A 302 -6.32 24.06 -16.40
CA VAL A 302 -6.31 25.09 -17.46
C VAL A 302 -6.64 24.46 -18.81
N LYS A 303 -5.90 23.44 -19.22
CA LYS A 303 -6.20 22.70 -20.46
C LYS A 303 -7.47 21.85 -20.36
N GLY A 304 -7.82 21.35 -19.18
CA GLY A 304 -9.08 20.65 -18.97
C GLY A 304 -10.29 21.55 -19.26
N TYR A 305 -10.25 22.82 -18.84
CA TYR A 305 -11.27 23.81 -19.18
C TYR A 305 -11.34 24.08 -20.68
N GLU A 306 -10.22 24.16 -21.39
CA GLU A 306 -10.24 24.28 -22.85
C GLU A 306 -10.94 23.09 -23.52
N ILE A 307 -10.78 21.88 -22.98
CA ILE A 307 -11.46 20.68 -23.46
C ILE A 307 -12.98 20.77 -23.21
N THR A 308 -13.40 21.40 -22.11
CA THR A 308 -14.84 21.58 -21.83
C THR A 308 -15.57 22.39 -22.90
N ASN A 309 -14.87 23.27 -23.63
CA ASN A 309 -15.45 24.00 -24.76
C ASN A 309 -15.92 23.06 -25.89
N TYR A 310 -15.33 21.87 -26.02
CA TYR A 310 -15.77 20.86 -27.00
C TYR A 310 -16.92 19.99 -26.48
N THR A 311 -17.01 19.78 -25.16
CA THR A 311 -18.11 19.01 -24.56
C THR A 311 -19.36 19.86 -24.32
N TRP A 312 -19.20 21.17 -24.16
CA TRP A 312 -20.30 22.10 -23.90
C TRP A 312 -21.40 22.10 -24.97
N PRO A 313 -21.11 22.09 -26.29
CA PRO A 313 -22.14 22.00 -27.32
C PRO A 313 -23.01 20.74 -27.22
N LEU A 314 -22.41 19.61 -26.83
CA LEU A 314 -23.13 18.35 -26.63
C LEU A 314 -24.09 18.46 -25.44
N LEU A 315 -23.63 19.00 -24.31
CA LEU A 315 -24.45 19.23 -23.12
C LEU A 315 -25.55 20.28 -23.39
N ALA A 316 -25.25 21.31 -24.17
CA ALA A 316 -26.21 22.31 -24.60
C ALA A 316 -27.29 21.70 -25.53
N SER A 317 -26.93 20.75 -26.39
CA SER A 317 -27.90 20.02 -27.22
C SER A 317 -28.88 19.22 -26.37
N ILE A 318 -28.42 18.58 -25.29
CA ILE A 318 -29.30 17.87 -24.34
C ILE A 318 -30.28 18.86 -23.68
N LYS A 319 -29.79 20.04 -23.29
CA LYS A 319 -30.64 21.10 -22.74
C LYS A 319 -31.69 21.56 -23.74
N ASN A 320 -31.31 21.83 -24.98
CA ASN A 320 -32.22 22.28 -26.02
C ASN A 320 -33.31 21.24 -26.33
N PHE A 321 -32.95 19.94 -26.34
CA PHE A 321 -33.92 18.86 -26.48
C PHE A 321 -34.98 18.85 -25.37
N VAL A 322 -34.59 19.16 -24.13
CA VAL A 322 -35.54 19.26 -23.01
C VAL A 322 -36.41 20.51 -23.11
N ILE A 323 -35.88 21.62 -23.64
CA ILE A 323 -36.65 22.83 -23.96
C ILE A 323 -37.72 22.52 -25.01
N ASP A 324 -37.39 21.76 -26.05
CA ASP A 324 -38.33 21.41 -27.14
C ASP A 324 -39.48 20.50 -26.67
N ILE A 325 -39.28 19.71 -25.61
CA ILE A 325 -40.29 18.79 -25.05
C ILE A 325 -41.16 19.46 -23.98
N THR A 326 -40.68 20.55 -23.37
CA THR A 326 -41.42 21.25 -22.32
C THR A 326 -42.41 22.25 -22.91
N PRO A 327 -43.61 22.42 -22.31
CA PRO A 327 -44.61 23.34 -22.83
C PRO A 327 -44.07 24.78 -22.85
N ALA A 328 -44.36 25.49 -23.95
CA ALA A 328 -43.91 26.86 -24.16
C ALA A 328 -44.40 27.77 -23.03
N ALA A 329 -43.49 28.56 -22.47
CA ALA A 329 -43.81 29.48 -21.38
C ALA A 329 -44.79 30.55 -21.87
N ASP A 330 -46.03 30.50 -21.38
CA ASP A 330 -46.99 31.59 -21.53
C ASP A 330 -46.72 32.64 -20.43
N ILE A 331 -46.77 33.92 -20.77
CA ILE A 331 -46.30 35.05 -19.95
C ILE A 331 -47.10 35.18 -18.63
N THR A 332 -48.25 34.50 -18.53
CA THR A 332 -49.17 34.56 -17.39
C THR A 332 -49.13 33.32 -16.46
N GLN A 333 -48.50 32.22 -16.87
CA GLN A 333 -48.36 31.00 -16.05
C GLN A 333 -46.93 30.45 -16.12
N THR A 334 -46.10 30.77 -15.13
CA THR A 334 -44.83 30.06 -14.92
C THR A 334 -45.12 28.61 -14.56
N HIS A 335 -44.94 27.70 -15.53
CA HIS A 335 -45.03 26.27 -15.28
C HIS A 335 -43.85 25.83 -14.42
N LEU A 336 -44.07 25.73 -13.11
CA LEU A 336 -43.11 25.25 -12.10
C LEU A 336 -42.38 23.97 -12.56
N ILE A 337 -43.06 23.13 -13.34
CA ILE A 337 -42.56 21.88 -13.92
C ILE A 337 -41.46 22.13 -14.96
N SER A 338 -41.62 23.10 -15.86
CA SER A 338 -40.63 23.44 -16.89
C SER A 338 -39.37 24.03 -16.26
N ASP A 339 -39.53 24.96 -15.30
CA ASP A 339 -38.40 25.56 -14.58
C ASP A 339 -37.65 24.51 -13.74
N PHE A 340 -38.37 23.60 -13.10
CA PHE A 340 -37.78 22.49 -12.35
C PHE A 340 -37.01 21.52 -13.26
N ALA A 341 -37.58 21.15 -14.40
CA ALA A 341 -36.92 20.29 -15.39
C ALA A 341 -35.64 20.95 -15.94
N LEU A 342 -35.70 22.23 -16.30
CA LEU A 342 -34.54 22.99 -16.75
C LEU A 342 -33.49 23.14 -15.64
N TRP A 343 -33.92 23.32 -14.38
CA TRP A 343 -33.02 23.38 -13.24
C TRP A 343 -32.28 22.06 -13.01
N ILE A 344 -32.96 20.91 -13.10
CA ILE A 344 -32.34 19.58 -13.04
C ILE A 344 -31.31 19.43 -14.15
N VAL A 345 -31.68 19.73 -15.39
CA VAL A 345 -30.78 19.57 -16.55
C VAL A 345 -29.59 20.51 -16.47
N ASN A 346 -29.78 21.76 -16.06
CA ASN A 346 -28.68 22.69 -15.84
C ASN A 346 -27.74 22.19 -14.72
N SER A 347 -28.28 21.60 -13.65
CA SER A 347 -27.49 21.03 -12.56
C SER A 347 -26.70 19.80 -13.01
N MET A 348 -27.33 18.89 -13.79
CA MET A 348 -26.66 17.72 -14.37
C MET A 348 -25.55 18.14 -15.35
N ASN A 349 -25.85 19.08 -16.25
CA ASN A 349 -24.87 19.60 -17.20
C ASN A 349 -23.69 20.29 -16.51
N ALA A 350 -23.94 21.04 -15.43
CA ALA A 350 -22.89 21.65 -14.63
C ALA A 350 -21.95 20.60 -14.02
N LEU A 351 -22.49 19.48 -13.52
CA LEU A 351 -21.68 18.37 -12.99
C LEU A 351 -20.90 17.64 -14.09
N LEU A 352 -21.55 17.32 -15.22
CA LEU A 352 -20.93 16.63 -16.35
C LEU A 352 -19.82 17.45 -17.01
N ASN A 353 -19.90 18.78 -16.93
CA ASN A 353 -18.86 19.67 -17.46
C ASN A 353 -17.50 19.49 -16.76
N TYR A 354 -17.47 19.01 -15.52
CA TYR A 354 -16.22 18.74 -14.79
C TYR A 354 -15.61 17.36 -15.10
N LEU A 355 -16.34 16.48 -15.80
CA LEU A 355 -15.90 15.11 -16.10
C LEU A 355 -14.56 15.07 -16.85
N PRO A 356 -14.31 15.87 -17.90
CA PRO A 356 -13.02 15.85 -18.62
C PRO A 356 -11.85 16.29 -17.74
N ILE A 357 -12.08 17.30 -16.90
CA ILE A 357 -11.10 17.84 -15.96
C ILE A 357 -10.68 16.76 -14.96
N PHE A 358 -11.66 16.06 -14.35
CA PHE A 358 -11.36 14.97 -13.42
C PHE A 358 -10.66 13.79 -14.09
N PHE A 359 -11.05 13.43 -15.30
CA PHE A 359 -10.41 12.35 -16.04
C PHE A 359 -8.91 12.64 -16.27
N ILE A 360 -8.57 13.85 -16.71
CA ILE A 360 -7.17 14.26 -16.91
C ILE A 360 -6.41 14.29 -15.58
N LEU A 361 -7.02 14.86 -14.54
CA LEU A 361 -6.43 14.90 -13.20
C LEU A 361 -6.09 13.49 -12.71
N PHE A 362 -7.03 12.53 -12.80
CA PHE A 362 -6.77 11.15 -12.38
C PHE A 362 -5.76 10.43 -13.25
N ALA A 363 -5.72 10.70 -14.56
CA ALA A 363 -4.69 10.16 -15.45
C ALA A 363 -3.29 10.66 -15.04
N LEU A 364 -3.14 11.94 -14.73
CA LEU A 364 -1.86 12.51 -14.26
C LEU A 364 -1.44 11.96 -12.89
N ILE A 365 -2.40 11.79 -11.97
CA ILE A 365 -2.13 11.15 -10.67
C ILE A 365 -1.71 9.70 -10.87
N ALA A 366 -2.41 8.95 -11.73
CA ALA A 366 -2.06 7.57 -12.06
C ALA A 366 -0.67 7.49 -12.69
N ILE A 367 -0.25 8.46 -13.52
CA ILE A 367 1.12 8.56 -14.04
C ILE A 367 2.13 8.79 -12.90
N LEU A 368 1.87 9.67 -11.94
CA LEU A 368 2.80 9.93 -10.83
C LEU A 368 2.96 8.72 -9.90
N GLU A 369 1.87 7.99 -9.70
CA GLU A 369 1.84 6.71 -8.98
C GLU A 369 2.63 5.65 -9.76
N ASP A 370 2.38 5.53 -11.07
CA ASP A 370 3.06 4.66 -12.04
C ASP A 370 4.45 5.12 -12.47
N VAL A 371 4.97 6.20 -11.91
CA VAL A 371 6.38 6.56 -12.05
C VAL A 371 7.09 6.30 -10.73
N GLY A 372 6.36 6.11 -9.63
CA GLY A 372 6.93 5.99 -8.30
C GLY A 372 7.39 7.34 -7.72
N TYR A 373 6.90 8.47 -8.25
CA TYR A 373 7.22 9.80 -7.71
C TYR A 373 6.50 10.09 -6.38
N MET A 374 5.31 9.50 -6.18
CA MET A 374 4.49 9.73 -4.99
C MET A 374 5.21 9.47 -3.66
N PRO A 375 5.95 8.35 -3.46
CA PRO A 375 6.77 8.14 -2.25
C PRO A 375 7.87 9.20 -2.05
N ARG A 376 8.50 9.71 -3.12
CA ARG A 376 9.50 10.80 -3.01
C ARG A 376 8.87 12.09 -2.52
N MET A 377 7.73 12.45 -3.08
CA MET A 377 6.96 13.63 -2.69
C MET A 377 6.57 13.58 -1.21
N ALA A 378 6.10 12.41 -0.74
CA ALA A 378 5.80 12.17 0.66
C ALA A 378 7.05 12.35 1.55
N PHE A 379 8.20 11.80 1.14
CA PHE A 379 9.47 11.96 1.85
C PHE A 379 9.93 13.43 1.93
N ILE A 380 9.80 14.20 0.85
CA ILE A 380 10.18 15.63 0.82
C ILE A 380 9.33 16.44 1.82
N LEU A 381 8.03 16.19 1.89
CA LEU A 381 7.09 16.94 2.73
C LEU A 381 6.96 16.40 4.16
N ASP A 382 7.45 15.20 4.44
CA ASP A 382 7.40 14.58 5.75
C ASP A 382 8.03 15.44 6.86
N ARG A 383 9.15 16.12 6.58
CA ARG A 383 9.78 17.04 7.55
C ARG A 383 8.86 18.21 7.94
N VAL A 384 8.05 18.70 7.01
CA VAL A 384 7.10 19.79 7.26
C VAL A 384 5.90 19.26 8.03
N PHE A 385 5.32 18.15 7.60
CA PHE A 385 4.09 17.59 8.15
C PHE A 385 4.26 16.98 9.55
N ARG A 386 5.42 16.40 9.87
CA ARG A 386 5.70 15.91 11.23
C ARG A 386 5.56 17.00 12.29
N LYS A 387 5.88 18.26 11.96
CA LYS A 387 5.68 19.40 12.90
C LYS A 387 4.21 19.61 13.24
N PHE A 388 3.29 19.25 12.36
CA PHE A 388 1.85 19.38 12.55
C PHE A 388 1.17 18.07 13.01
N GLY A 389 1.95 17.04 13.35
CA GLY A 389 1.42 15.73 13.73
C GLY A 389 0.87 14.91 12.57
N LEU A 390 1.20 15.29 11.33
CA LEU A 390 0.82 14.61 10.10
C LEU A 390 1.99 13.75 9.59
N HIS A 391 1.67 12.80 8.72
CA HIS A 391 2.64 11.88 8.14
C HIS A 391 3.00 12.29 6.71
N GLY A 392 4.19 11.92 6.22
CA GLY A 392 4.56 12.15 4.81
C GLY A 392 3.53 11.61 3.81
N GLN A 393 2.84 10.51 4.13
CA GLN A 393 1.76 9.95 3.29
C GLN A 393 0.51 10.86 3.20
N SER A 394 0.30 11.78 4.14
CA SER A 394 -0.78 12.78 4.11
C SER A 394 -0.62 13.81 2.98
N THR A 395 0.57 13.87 2.38
CA THR A 395 0.91 14.78 1.29
C THR A 395 -0.04 14.67 0.11
N LEU A 396 -0.27 13.44 -0.38
CA LEU A 396 -1.12 13.23 -1.54
C LEU A 396 -2.57 13.67 -1.27
N PRO A 397 -3.24 13.22 -0.20
CA PRO A 397 -4.57 13.69 0.15
C PRO A 397 -4.71 15.21 0.25
N LEU A 398 -3.73 15.89 0.84
CA LEU A 398 -3.78 17.35 1.01
C LEU A 398 -3.57 18.08 -0.32
N VAL A 399 -2.65 17.61 -1.16
CA VAL A 399 -2.44 18.18 -2.49
C VAL A 399 -3.65 17.97 -3.38
N LEU A 400 -4.23 16.76 -3.39
CA LEU A 400 -5.47 16.45 -4.12
C LEU A 400 -6.70 17.18 -3.57
N GLY A 401 -6.73 17.39 -2.25
CA GLY A 401 -7.78 18.10 -1.55
C GLY A 401 -7.83 19.60 -1.84
N GLY A 402 -6.74 20.17 -2.38
CA GLY A 402 -6.69 21.58 -2.78
C GLY A 402 -5.70 22.44 -2.00
N ALA A 403 -4.65 21.86 -1.40
CA ALA A 403 -3.67 22.63 -0.61
C ALA A 403 -2.84 23.64 -1.45
N PHE A 404 -2.65 23.42 -2.75
CA PHE A 404 -1.87 24.35 -3.59
C PHE A 404 -2.59 24.78 -4.86
N VAL A 405 -3.52 23.96 -5.30
CA VAL A 405 -4.16 24.06 -6.61
C VAL A 405 -5.57 23.55 -6.40
N GLY A 406 -6.60 24.34 -6.74
CA GLY A 406 -8.01 23.98 -6.55
C GLY A 406 -8.26 22.50 -6.83
N GLY A 407 -8.51 21.77 -5.76
CA GLY A 407 -8.63 20.32 -5.76
C GLY A 407 -10.07 19.89 -5.56
N CYS A 408 -10.28 18.61 -5.33
CA CYS A 408 -11.57 18.11 -4.86
C CYS A 408 -11.36 17.32 -3.57
N ALA A 409 -12.18 17.63 -2.56
CA ALA A 409 -12.10 16.95 -1.28
C ALA A 409 -12.39 15.45 -1.41
N VAL A 410 -13.23 15.03 -2.37
CA VAL A 410 -13.61 13.63 -2.58
C VAL A 410 -12.40 12.74 -2.90
N PRO A 411 -11.64 12.97 -4.00
CA PRO A 411 -10.44 12.18 -4.27
C PRO A 411 -9.35 12.37 -3.21
N GLY A 412 -9.28 13.56 -2.59
CA GLY A 412 -8.43 13.80 -1.43
C GLY A 412 -8.71 12.81 -0.29
N LEU A 413 -9.98 12.70 0.13
CA LEU A 413 -10.40 11.73 1.16
C LEU A 413 -10.18 10.28 0.72
N MET A 414 -10.54 9.92 -0.52
CA MET A 414 -10.35 8.54 -1.01
C MET A 414 -8.89 8.10 -0.94
N SER A 415 -7.95 9.02 -1.22
CA SER A 415 -6.52 8.75 -1.18
C SER A 415 -5.95 8.57 0.24
N THR A 416 -6.70 8.95 1.30
CA THR A 416 -6.26 8.74 2.70
C THR A 416 -6.22 7.26 3.10
N LYS A 417 -6.88 6.37 2.35
CA LYS A 417 -6.85 4.92 2.59
C LYS A 417 -5.44 4.33 2.60
N GLY A 418 -4.51 4.92 1.85
CA GLY A 418 -3.11 4.48 1.78
C GLY A 418 -2.23 4.92 2.96
N ILE A 419 -2.77 5.68 3.93
CA ILE A 419 -2.02 6.08 5.13
C ILE A 419 -2.11 4.95 6.16
N ALA A 420 -0.97 4.32 6.45
CA ALA A 420 -0.89 3.21 7.40
C ALA A 420 -1.12 3.66 8.85
N ASP A 421 -0.61 4.84 9.20
CA ASP A 421 -0.77 5.43 10.53
C ASP A 421 -2.22 5.92 10.76
N GLU A 422 -2.95 5.28 11.67
CA GLU A 422 -4.36 5.61 11.91
C GLU A 422 -4.52 7.06 12.42
N ARG A 423 -3.61 7.50 13.28
CA ARG A 423 -3.61 8.86 13.83
C ARG A 423 -3.48 9.91 12.73
N ALA A 424 -2.47 9.79 11.86
CA ALA A 424 -2.29 10.68 10.73
C ALA A 424 -3.41 10.56 9.70
N ARG A 425 -3.94 9.35 9.46
CA ARG A 425 -5.05 9.13 8.54
C ARG A 425 -6.29 9.92 8.95
N LEU A 426 -6.72 9.79 10.21
CA LEU A 426 -7.87 10.52 10.74
C LEU A 426 -7.64 12.04 10.73
N ALA A 427 -6.46 12.49 11.18
CA ALA A 427 -6.12 13.91 11.12
C ALA A 427 -6.21 14.45 9.68
N THR A 428 -5.75 13.68 8.69
CA THR A 428 -5.81 14.05 7.28
C THR A 428 -7.25 14.09 6.76
N ILE A 429 -8.07 13.09 7.10
CA ILE A 429 -9.51 13.04 6.72
C ILE A 429 -10.25 14.29 7.20
N PHE A 430 -10.01 14.75 8.44
CA PHE A 430 -10.65 15.96 8.96
C PHE A 430 -10.06 17.26 8.40
N THR A 431 -8.81 17.24 7.95
CA THR A 431 -8.12 18.44 7.44
C THR A 431 -8.40 18.69 5.96
N VAL A 432 -8.56 17.65 5.14
CA VAL A 432 -8.79 17.77 3.68
C VAL A 432 -10.01 18.65 3.32
N PRO A 433 -11.20 18.51 3.96
CA PRO A 433 -12.37 19.34 3.65
C PRO A 433 -12.18 20.85 3.87
N LEU A 434 -11.23 21.23 4.74
CA LEU A 434 -10.91 22.63 5.01
C LEU A 434 -10.24 23.30 3.82
N MET A 435 -9.64 22.53 2.90
CA MET A 435 -8.97 23.04 1.71
C MET A 435 -9.93 23.70 0.71
N ASN A 436 -9.35 24.48 -0.20
CA ASN A 436 -10.09 25.19 -1.23
C ASN A 436 -10.41 24.24 -2.39
N CYS A 437 -11.65 23.75 -2.40
CA CYS A 437 -12.19 22.97 -3.51
C CYS A 437 -12.44 23.87 -4.74
N LEU A 438 -12.36 23.30 -5.94
CA LEU A 438 -12.73 23.97 -7.20
C LEU A 438 -14.11 24.64 -7.14
N SER A 439 -15.07 24.05 -6.42
CA SER A 439 -16.42 24.61 -6.25
C SER A 439 -16.46 25.87 -5.37
N LYS A 440 -15.45 26.11 -4.51
CA LYS A 440 -15.35 27.33 -3.68
C LYS A 440 -14.78 28.51 -4.48
N VAL A 441 -14.04 28.25 -5.56
CA VAL A 441 -13.38 29.30 -6.36
C VAL A 441 -14.38 30.25 -7.03
N PRO A 442 -15.49 29.82 -7.66
CA PRO A 442 -16.50 30.73 -8.20
C PRO A 442 -17.12 31.64 -7.14
N PHE A 443 -17.36 31.12 -5.95
CA PHE A 443 -17.89 31.90 -4.83
C PHE A 443 -16.91 32.99 -4.39
N TYR A 444 -15.63 32.65 -4.20
CA TYR A 444 -14.60 33.65 -3.90
C TYR A 444 -14.42 34.64 -5.04
N THR A 445 -14.52 34.18 -6.29
CA THR A 445 -14.43 35.03 -7.48
C THR A 445 -15.54 36.08 -7.50
N LEU A 446 -16.77 35.68 -7.20
CA LEU A 446 -17.93 36.57 -7.12
C LEU A 446 -17.77 37.62 -6.02
N LEU A 447 -17.38 37.19 -4.80
CA LEU A 447 -17.17 38.12 -3.69
C LEU A 447 -16.01 39.09 -3.95
N LEU A 448 -14.87 38.57 -4.43
CA LEU A 448 -13.72 39.42 -4.72
C LEU A 448 -13.97 40.35 -5.91
N GLY A 449 -14.76 39.93 -6.89
CA GLY A 449 -15.22 40.80 -7.97
C GLY A 449 -16.09 41.96 -7.48
N ALA A 450 -16.90 41.73 -6.45
CA ALA A 450 -17.75 42.76 -5.85
C ALA A 450 -16.96 43.73 -4.96
N PHE A 451 -16.03 43.25 -4.13
CA PHE A 451 -15.35 44.07 -3.10
C PHE A 451 -13.93 44.52 -3.49
N PHE A 452 -13.21 43.77 -4.33
CA PHE A 452 -11.78 44.00 -4.64
C PHE A 452 -11.43 43.75 -6.13
N PRO A 453 -12.09 44.44 -7.08
CA PRO A 453 -11.97 44.14 -8.52
C PRO A 453 -10.53 44.29 -9.05
N THR A 454 -9.78 45.29 -8.59
CA THR A 454 -8.41 45.56 -9.06
C THR A 454 -7.33 44.67 -8.43
N LYS A 455 -7.61 43.99 -7.32
CA LYS A 455 -6.63 43.15 -6.58
C LYS A 455 -7.07 41.70 -6.41
N MET A 456 -7.99 41.23 -7.24
CA MET A 456 -8.63 39.93 -7.14
C MET A 456 -7.64 38.76 -7.05
N GLY A 457 -6.59 38.75 -7.89
CA GLY A 457 -5.57 37.70 -7.87
C GLY A 457 -4.76 37.64 -6.57
N LEU A 458 -4.39 38.81 -6.02
CA LEU A 458 -3.64 38.89 -4.76
C LEU A 458 -4.52 38.45 -3.58
N MET A 459 -5.80 38.84 -3.58
CA MET A 459 -6.75 38.42 -2.54
C MET A 459 -7.07 36.92 -2.62
N MET A 460 -7.16 36.34 -3.82
CA MET A 460 -7.26 34.89 -4.00
C MET A 460 -6.05 34.16 -3.41
N PHE A 461 -4.84 34.65 -3.70
CA PHE A 461 -3.61 34.09 -3.14
C PHE A 461 -3.58 34.19 -1.61
N TYR A 462 -4.04 35.31 -1.05
CA TYR A 462 -4.16 35.52 0.39
C TYR A 462 -5.13 34.52 1.05
N ILE A 463 -6.34 34.37 0.50
CA ILE A 463 -7.33 33.39 0.98
C ILE A 463 -6.74 31.98 0.92
N SER A 464 -6.14 31.61 -0.22
CA SER A 464 -5.55 30.28 -0.39
C SER A 464 -4.45 29.98 0.63
N THR A 465 -3.58 30.96 0.88
CA THR A 465 -2.49 30.82 1.83
C THR A 465 -3.02 30.65 3.26
N ILE A 466 -3.99 31.47 3.68
CA ILE A 466 -4.59 31.37 5.02
C ILE A 466 -5.29 30.04 5.21
N THR A 467 -6.06 29.57 4.24
CA THR A 467 -6.75 28.28 4.32
C THR A 467 -5.77 27.14 4.63
N VAL A 468 -4.62 27.11 3.96
CA VAL A 468 -3.59 26.08 4.20
C VAL A 468 -3.02 26.18 5.60
N PHE A 469 -2.67 27.38 6.07
CA PHE A 469 -2.15 27.56 7.42
C PHE A 469 -3.18 27.17 8.48
N THR A 470 -4.43 27.60 8.35
CA THR A 470 -5.51 27.23 9.26
C THR A 470 -5.73 25.73 9.29
N ALA A 471 -5.72 25.06 8.13
CA ALA A 471 -5.85 23.62 8.05
C ALA A 471 -4.70 22.87 8.75
N LEU A 472 -3.45 23.31 8.56
CA LEU A 472 -2.29 22.71 9.24
C LEU A 472 -2.31 22.94 10.75
N ILE A 473 -2.72 24.13 11.21
CA ILE A 473 -2.90 24.42 12.64
C ILE A 473 -4.00 23.54 13.23
N PHE A 474 -5.12 23.38 12.52
CA PHE A 474 -6.21 22.50 12.94
C PHE A 474 -5.76 21.04 13.04
N ALA A 475 -4.96 20.55 12.08
CA ALA A 475 -4.36 19.21 12.15
C ALA A 475 -3.48 19.04 13.41
N ARG A 476 -2.69 20.06 13.77
CA ARG A 476 -1.88 20.01 15.01
C ARG A 476 -2.73 20.03 16.27
N LEU A 477 -3.82 20.80 16.27
CA LEU A 477 -4.76 20.84 17.39
C LEU A 477 -5.41 19.46 17.58
N LEU A 478 -5.93 18.85 16.52
CA LEU A 478 -6.52 17.51 16.55
C LEU A 478 -5.54 16.43 17.03
N THR A 479 -4.33 16.44 16.49
CA THR A 479 -3.31 15.43 16.83
C THR A 479 -2.81 15.57 18.25
N SER A 480 -2.71 16.79 18.78
CA SER A 480 -2.25 17.03 20.16
C SER A 480 -3.31 16.83 21.24
N THR A 481 -4.60 16.92 20.89
CA THR A 481 -5.73 16.81 21.83
C THR A 481 -6.46 15.47 21.70
N ILE A 482 -7.31 15.34 20.68
CA ILE A 482 -8.27 14.23 20.51
C ILE A 482 -7.56 12.93 20.09
N LEU A 483 -6.55 13.00 19.23
CA LEU A 483 -5.91 11.81 18.65
C LEU A 483 -4.61 11.41 19.35
N LYS A 484 -4.39 11.86 20.60
CA LYS A 484 -3.14 11.61 21.34
C LYS A 484 -2.96 10.14 21.75
N THR A 485 -4.07 9.44 22.01
CA THR A 485 -4.11 8.05 22.50
C THR A 485 -3.99 6.99 21.42
N ARG A 486 -3.90 7.37 20.14
CA ARG A 486 -3.76 6.43 19.03
C ARG A 486 -2.30 6.08 18.80
N GLU A 487 -2.04 4.81 18.51
CA GLU A 487 -0.71 4.28 18.20
C GLU A 487 -0.14 4.96 16.96
N THR A 488 1.19 5.15 16.95
CA THR A 488 1.92 5.74 15.82
C THR A 488 2.86 4.70 15.23
N ALA A 489 2.70 4.40 13.94
CA ALA A 489 3.60 3.49 13.25
C ALA A 489 4.97 4.15 12.95
N PRO A 490 6.11 3.46 13.12
CA PRO A 490 7.41 3.98 12.72
C PRO A 490 7.46 4.17 11.19
N PHE A 491 7.96 5.34 10.75
CA PHE A 491 7.99 5.69 9.32
C PHE A 491 9.09 4.92 8.58
N VAL A 492 8.76 3.76 8.03
CA VAL A 492 9.59 3.02 7.08
C VAL A 492 8.93 3.11 5.70
N MET A 493 9.34 4.10 4.90
CA MET A 493 8.86 4.24 3.53
C MET A 493 9.90 3.73 2.54
N GLU A 494 9.53 2.69 1.79
CA GLU A 494 10.34 2.26 0.66
C GLU A 494 10.15 3.22 -0.51
N LEU A 495 11.27 3.61 -1.12
CA LEU A 495 11.26 4.34 -2.38
C LEU A 495 11.31 3.30 -3.52
N PRO A 496 10.18 2.97 -4.19
CA PRO A 496 10.17 2.00 -5.28
C PRO A 496 11.05 2.48 -6.44
N ALA A 497 11.54 1.58 -7.28
CA ALA A 497 12.28 2.01 -8.47
C ALA A 497 11.37 2.76 -9.46
N TYR A 498 11.93 3.71 -10.21
CA TYR A 498 11.19 4.37 -11.28
C TYR A 498 10.77 3.36 -12.35
N HIS A 499 9.49 3.28 -12.63
CA HIS A 499 8.92 2.49 -13.72
C HIS A 499 8.27 3.41 -14.77
N LEU A 500 8.22 2.95 -16.01
CA LEU A 500 7.54 3.68 -17.09
C LEU A 500 6.03 3.35 -17.04
N PRO A 501 5.15 4.36 -17.07
CA PRO A 501 3.71 4.14 -17.00
C PRO A 501 3.22 3.44 -18.26
N THR A 502 2.28 2.52 -18.10
CA THR A 502 1.62 1.85 -19.24
C THR A 502 0.33 2.58 -19.60
N ILE A 503 0.15 2.93 -20.89
CA ILE A 503 -1.01 3.73 -21.34
C ILE A 503 -2.33 3.04 -20.97
N LYS A 504 -2.43 1.72 -21.16
CA LYS A 504 -3.62 0.93 -20.79
C LYS A 504 -3.89 0.98 -19.29
N GLY A 505 -2.85 0.88 -18.45
CA GLY A 505 -2.98 0.91 -16.99
C GLY A 505 -3.39 2.29 -16.46
N VAL A 506 -2.91 3.37 -17.08
CA VAL A 506 -3.27 4.75 -16.73
C VAL A 506 -4.74 5.03 -17.09
N ILE A 507 -5.17 4.68 -18.32
CA ILE A 507 -6.55 4.91 -18.77
C ILE A 507 -7.54 4.07 -17.94
N GLY A 508 -7.24 2.79 -17.70
CA GLY A 508 -8.09 1.92 -16.88
C GLY A 508 -8.34 2.48 -15.48
N ARG A 509 -7.27 2.86 -14.77
CA ARG A 509 -7.39 3.47 -13.44
C ARG A 509 -8.05 4.84 -13.44
N ALA A 510 -7.82 5.66 -14.46
CA ALA A 510 -8.50 6.94 -14.60
C ALA A 510 -10.01 6.73 -14.75
N CYS A 511 -10.44 5.79 -15.60
CA CYS A 511 -11.86 5.43 -15.76
C CYS A 511 -12.46 4.89 -14.46
N GLU A 512 -11.79 3.95 -13.77
CA GLU A 512 -12.29 3.39 -12.50
C GLU A 512 -12.48 4.47 -11.43
N ARG A 513 -11.52 5.40 -11.31
CA ARG A 513 -11.61 6.51 -10.34
C ARG A 513 -12.68 7.51 -10.70
N VAL A 514 -12.89 7.80 -11.98
CA VAL A 514 -13.99 8.66 -12.44
C VAL A 514 -15.34 7.99 -12.19
N TRP A 515 -15.47 6.69 -12.47
CA TRP A 515 -16.70 5.95 -12.23
C TRP A 515 -17.03 5.88 -10.73
N GLY A 516 -16.03 5.69 -9.87
CA GLY A 516 -16.23 5.67 -8.42
C GLY A 516 -16.61 7.01 -7.78
N LEU A 517 -16.65 8.12 -8.54
CA LEU A 517 -17.17 9.41 -8.08
C LEU A 517 -18.69 9.56 -8.24
N TYR A 518 -19.31 8.76 -9.12
CA TYR A 518 -20.75 8.75 -9.41
C TYR A 518 -21.39 7.50 -8.83
#